data_AF-A0A1R1XHL8-F1
#
_entry.id   AF-A0A1R1XHL8-F1
#
_cell.length_a   1.000
_cell.length_b   1.000
_cell.length_c   1.000
_cell.angle_alpha   90.00
_cell.angle_beta   90.00
_cell.angle_gamma   90.00
#
_symmetry.space_group_name_H-M   'P 1'
#
loop_
_entity.id
_entity.type
_entity.pdbx_description
1 polymer ?
#
loop_
_entity_poly.entity_id
_entity_poly.type
_entity_poly.pdbx_seq_one_letter_code
_entity_poly.pdbx_strand_id
1 'polypeptide(L)'
;NRVEGAQGTNNDDFSYANVEIGHMVPGSDVSLCVPTFTTASNNSSARSQKRKVSALGKQALELDGLEDQRRFLETQGLGTYAVDCILSNERRVRSRSRYSSIQQRFLDWRISSEINTAISAPQIINFLAEIYTVEKLKAGSIKAYKSALLNLAENSAELSSHPMLAEFTKTLDDASIVSFVRPVLDIAPVLDTFKEWGPTSDLTVKRLTAKICWLLSVTGFLRPSNIHRIDDERIHVTQRVLHLVIVAPKEKRAGRPIQKPCKIAPHTDPILCPVLAYSVYKEKVANTLCTTPHTNNSKWVVNRLLRFVTTKKSRYQ
;
A
#
# COMPACT_ATOMS: atom_id res chain seq x y z
N ASN A 1 3.46 -43.47 37.15
CA ASN A 1 3.16 -43.95 35.78
C ASN A 1 3.43 -42.80 34.82
N ARG A 2 4.66 -42.65 34.29
CA ARG A 2 5.31 -43.45 33.21
C ARG A 2 4.69 -43.05 31.85
N VAL A 3 5.31 -42.12 31.10
CA VAL A 3 6.25 -42.30 29.93
C VAL A 3 5.50 -41.96 28.64
N GLU A 4 5.95 -40.96 27.86
CA GLU A 4 6.83 -41.11 26.67
C GLU A 4 6.12 -41.93 25.57
N GLY A 5 6.05 -41.60 24.29
CA GLY A 5 6.69 -40.63 23.42
C GLY A 5 6.37 -41.11 21.99
N ALA A 6 6.43 -40.23 21.00
CA ALA A 6 6.64 -40.64 19.61
C ALA A 6 7.14 -39.43 18.81
N GLN A 7 8.46 -39.42 18.66
CA GLN A 7 9.21 -38.59 17.71
C GLN A 7 8.95 -39.14 16.30
N GLY A 8 8.67 -38.25 15.35
CA GLY A 8 8.58 -38.56 13.92
C GLY A 8 9.36 -37.51 13.14
N THR A 9 10.53 -37.91 12.68
CA THR A 9 11.57 -37.13 12.00
C THR A 9 11.28 -36.79 10.54
N ASN A 10 11.82 -35.63 10.13
CA ASN A 10 12.40 -35.26 8.84
C ASN A 10 11.46 -35.01 7.63
N ASN A 11 11.49 -33.79 7.11
CA ASN A 11 12.44 -33.46 6.03
C ASN A 11 12.46 -31.96 5.73
N ASP A 12 13.68 -31.46 5.59
CA ASP A 12 14.04 -30.12 5.20
C ASP A 12 13.47 -29.74 3.83
N ASP A 13 12.92 -28.52 3.74
CA ASP A 13 13.25 -27.60 2.65
C ASP A 13 12.98 -26.15 3.11
N PHE A 14 13.81 -25.67 4.04
CA PHE A 14 13.86 -24.25 4.38
C PHE A 14 14.67 -23.54 3.30
N SER A 15 13.98 -22.89 2.37
CA SER A 15 14.60 -21.81 1.60
C SER A 15 14.86 -20.63 2.55
N TYR A 16 16.00 -20.70 3.24
CA TYR A 16 16.62 -19.58 3.94
C TYR A 16 16.86 -18.47 2.92
N ALA A 17 15.94 -17.51 2.83
CA ALA A 17 16.28 -16.21 2.31
C ALA A 17 17.14 -15.50 3.36
N ASN A 18 18.46 -15.78 3.32
CA ASN A 18 19.46 -14.94 3.97
C ASN A 18 19.26 -13.52 3.45
N VAL A 19 18.68 -12.65 4.28
CA VAL A 19 18.66 -11.22 4.01
C VAL A 19 20.05 -10.71 4.36
N GLU A 20 20.95 -10.83 3.39
CA GLU A 20 22.23 -10.12 3.42
C GLU A 20 21.97 -8.62 3.58
N ILE A 21 22.83 -8.00 4.39
CA ILE A 21 22.89 -6.56 4.58
C ILE A 21 23.22 -5.93 3.22
N GLY A 22 22.17 -5.44 2.55
CA GLY A 22 22.33 -4.68 1.32
C GLY A 22 23.09 -3.40 1.60
N HIS A 23 24.39 -3.39 1.30
CA HIS A 23 25.11 -2.16 1.02
C HIS A 23 24.33 -1.43 -0.09
N MET A 24 23.72 -0.29 0.24
CA MET A 24 23.11 0.57 -0.76
C MET A 24 24.20 1.11 -1.70
N VAL A 25 24.43 0.39 -2.79
CA VAL A 25 25.19 0.84 -3.95
C VAL A 25 24.25 1.72 -4.79
N PRO A 26 24.65 2.93 -5.21
CA PRO A 26 23.86 3.71 -6.16
C PRO A 26 23.87 3.01 -7.52
N GLY A 27 22.70 2.78 -8.10
CA GLY A 27 22.58 2.30 -9.48
C GLY A 27 23.27 3.26 -10.45
N SER A 28 24.07 2.70 -11.36
CA SER A 28 24.65 3.44 -12.47
C SER A 28 23.59 3.68 -13.55
N ASP A 29 23.44 4.93 -13.98
CA ASP A 29 22.74 5.27 -15.22
C ASP A 29 23.57 4.79 -16.41
N VAL A 30 23.32 3.57 -16.87
CA VAL A 30 23.78 3.08 -18.16
C VAL A 30 22.63 2.32 -18.82
N SER A 31 22.05 2.93 -19.86
CA SER A 31 21.12 2.28 -20.78
C SER A 31 21.91 1.35 -21.70
N LEU A 32 21.72 0.03 -21.56
CA LEU A 32 22.15 -0.96 -22.54
C LEU A 32 20.97 -1.88 -22.87
N CYS A 33 20.37 -1.66 -24.04
CA CYS A 33 19.53 -2.63 -24.71
C CYS A 33 20.40 -3.76 -25.27
N VAL A 34 20.18 -4.99 -24.83
CA VAL A 34 20.62 -6.20 -25.55
C VAL A 34 19.49 -7.24 -25.48
N PRO A 35 19.09 -7.89 -26.60
CA PRO A 35 17.98 -8.85 -26.64
C PRO A 35 18.43 -10.25 -26.19
N THR A 36 17.61 -10.93 -25.40
CA THR A 36 17.89 -12.32 -24.96
C THR A 36 17.10 -13.32 -25.79
N PHE A 37 17.83 -14.25 -26.40
CA PHE A 37 17.32 -15.44 -27.08
C PHE A 37 16.63 -16.39 -26.10
N THR A 38 15.52 -16.99 -26.56
CA THR A 38 14.78 -18.05 -25.86
C THR A 38 15.56 -19.36 -25.83
N THR A 39 15.79 -19.90 -24.65
CA THR A 39 16.06 -21.33 -24.44
C THR A 39 14.95 -21.94 -23.57
N ALA A 40 14.37 -23.01 -24.10
CA ALA A 40 13.26 -23.76 -23.53
C ALA A 40 13.68 -24.50 -22.26
N SER A 41 12.80 -24.52 -21.26
CA SER A 41 12.87 -25.42 -20.11
C SER A 41 11.50 -26.05 -19.92
N ASN A 42 11.44 -27.36 -20.19
CA ASN A 42 10.29 -28.21 -19.97
C ASN A 42 10.10 -28.44 -18.48
N ASN A 43 8.95 -28.04 -17.93
CA ASN A 43 8.43 -28.60 -16.68
C ASN A 43 6.91 -28.64 -16.75
N SER A 44 6.40 -29.85 -17.00
CA SER A 44 5.00 -30.24 -16.96
C SER A 44 4.49 -30.21 -15.52
N SER A 45 3.68 -29.20 -15.19
CA SER A 45 2.72 -29.31 -14.08
C SER A 45 1.32 -29.22 -14.67
N ALA A 46 0.54 -30.28 -14.45
CA ALA A 46 -0.85 -30.39 -14.88
C ALA A 46 -1.70 -29.36 -14.14
N ARG A 47 -1.84 -28.19 -14.74
CA ARG A 47 -2.75 -27.13 -14.30
C ARG A 47 -4.17 -27.51 -14.71
N SER A 48 -5.12 -27.43 -13.78
CA SER A 48 -6.54 -27.56 -14.09
C SER A 48 -6.91 -26.63 -15.25
N GLN A 49 -7.56 -27.18 -16.29
CA GLN A 49 -7.97 -26.43 -17.47
C GLN A 49 -8.87 -25.27 -17.06
N LYS A 50 -8.31 -24.05 -17.08
CA LYS A 50 -9.11 -22.83 -17.12
C LYS A 50 -9.97 -22.91 -18.38
N ARG A 51 -11.30 -22.97 -18.22
CA ARG A 51 -12.25 -22.78 -19.34
C ARG A 51 -11.84 -21.51 -20.11
N LYS A 52 -11.34 -21.70 -21.34
CA LYS A 52 -11.11 -20.61 -22.30
C LYS A 52 -12.48 -20.14 -22.78
N VAL A 53 -13.02 -19.11 -22.13
CA VAL A 53 -14.06 -18.29 -22.77
C VAL A 53 -13.40 -17.52 -23.90
N SER A 54 -14.01 -17.51 -25.09
CA SER A 54 -13.46 -16.87 -26.29
C SER A 54 -13.16 -15.38 -26.03
N ALA A 55 -12.05 -14.88 -26.57
CA ALA A 55 -11.67 -13.48 -26.43
C ALA A 55 -12.70 -12.52 -27.05
N LEU A 56 -13.40 -12.98 -28.10
CA LEU A 56 -14.44 -12.22 -28.79
C LEU A 56 -15.68 -12.00 -27.92
N GLY A 57 -16.14 -13.02 -27.17
CA GLY A 57 -17.29 -12.87 -26.27
C GLY A 57 -17.02 -11.90 -25.11
N LYS A 58 -15.78 -11.86 -24.62
CA LYS A 58 -15.36 -10.90 -23.58
C LYS A 58 -15.31 -9.46 -24.10
N GLN A 59 -14.82 -9.26 -25.32
CA GLN A 59 -14.77 -7.93 -25.94
C GLN A 59 -16.17 -7.40 -26.24
N ALA A 60 -17.09 -8.25 -26.71
CA ALA A 60 -18.48 -7.85 -26.98
C ALA A 60 -19.22 -7.38 -25.71
N LEU A 61 -19.12 -8.14 -24.61
CA LEU A 61 -19.73 -7.76 -23.32
C LEU A 61 -19.08 -6.53 -22.69
N GLU A 62 -17.77 -6.31 -22.90
CA GLU A 62 -17.07 -5.12 -22.43
C GLU A 62 -17.44 -3.85 -23.21
N LEU A 63 -17.79 -3.98 -24.50
CA LEU A 63 -18.28 -2.87 -25.32
C LEU A 63 -19.71 -2.47 -24.94
N ASP A 64 -20.60 -3.43 -24.75
CA ASP A 64 -22.01 -3.20 -24.40
C ASP A 64 -22.14 -2.44 -23.06
N GLY A 65 -21.42 -2.90 -22.02
CA GLY A 65 -21.42 -2.24 -20.72
C GLY A 65 -20.72 -0.86 -20.66
N LEU A 66 -19.85 -0.55 -21.63
CA LEU A 66 -19.25 0.78 -21.77
C LEU A 66 -20.25 1.78 -22.37
N GLU A 67 -21.04 1.33 -23.32
CA GLU A 67 -22.02 2.15 -24.03
C GLU A 67 -23.22 2.49 -23.12
N ASP A 68 -23.70 1.54 -22.33
CA ASP A 68 -24.77 1.78 -21.34
C ASP A 68 -24.36 2.79 -20.26
N GLN A 69 -23.10 2.72 -19.80
CA GLN A 69 -22.58 3.69 -18.84
C GLN A 69 -22.36 5.07 -19.45
N ARG A 70 -21.93 5.13 -20.72
CA ARG A 70 -21.86 6.39 -21.47
C ARG A 70 -23.24 7.02 -21.54
N ARG A 71 -24.26 6.28 -21.97
CA ARG A 71 -25.66 6.74 -22.00
C ARG A 71 -26.17 7.18 -20.64
N PHE A 72 -25.88 6.42 -19.57
CA PHE A 72 -26.27 6.79 -18.22
C PHE A 72 -25.65 8.13 -17.79
N LEU A 73 -24.34 8.31 -17.99
CA LEU A 73 -23.64 9.54 -17.60
C LEU A 73 -24.08 10.75 -18.44
N GLU A 74 -24.33 10.54 -19.73
CA GLU A 74 -24.91 11.56 -20.61
C GLU A 74 -26.34 11.94 -20.16
N THR A 75 -27.15 10.96 -19.75
CA THR A 75 -28.50 11.19 -19.19
C THR A 75 -28.45 11.97 -17.87
N GLN A 76 -27.37 11.86 -17.10
CA GLN A 76 -27.11 12.67 -15.90
C GLN A 76 -26.57 14.07 -16.22
N GLY A 77 -26.48 14.45 -17.50
CA GLY A 77 -26.08 15.78 -17.96
C GLY A 77 -24.57 16.01 -18.00
N LEU A 78 -23.74 14.96 -17.93
CA LEU A 78 -22.29 15.11 -18.07
C LEU A 78 -21.89 15.32 -19.54
N GLY A 79 -21.02 16.30 -19.78
CA GLY A 79 -20.44 16.55 -21.09
C GLY A 79 -19.45 15.45 -21.52
N THR A 80 -19.28 15.27 -22.82
CA THR A 80 -18.49 14.20 -23.46
C THR A 80 -17.06 14.08 -22.91
N TYR A 81 -16.36 15.19 -22.68
CA TYR A 81 -15.01 15.18 -22.09
C TYR A 81 -14.97 14.65 -20.64
N ALA A 82 -16.00 14.94 -19.83
CA ALA A 82 -16.11 14.43 -18.47
C ALA A 82 -16.44 12.94 -18.48
N VAL A 83 -17.33 12.53 -19.39
CA VAL A 83 -17.69 11.12 -19.62
C VAL A 83 -16.45 10.32 -20.04
N ASP A 84 -15.70 10.79 -21.03
CA ASP A 84 -14.48 10.11 -21.50
C ASP A 84 -13.41 10.04 -20.40
N CYS A 85 -13.21 11.13 -19.63
CA CYS A 85 -12.28 11.13 -18.50
C CYS A 85 -12.66 10.10 -17.41
N ILE A 86 -13.95 9.91 -17.15
CA ILE A 86 -14.47 8.92 -16.19
C ILE A 86 -14.31 7.49 -16.74
N LEU A 87 -14.55 7.29 -18.04
CA LEU A 87 -14.53 5.98 -18.68
C LEU A 87 -13.12 5.46 -18.98
N SER A 88 -12.14 6.33 -19.26
CA SER A 88 -10.74 5.97 -19.57
C SER A 88 -9.90 5.50 -18.38
N ASN A 89 -10.47 5.40 -17.17
CA ASN A 89 -9.73 4.97 -15.98
C ASN A 89 -9.36 3.48 -16.05
N GLU A 90 -8.08 3.17 -16.31
CA GLU A 90 -7.56 1.79 -16.42
C GLU A 90 -7.89 0.90 -15.22
N ARG A 91 -7.97 1.48 -14.01
CA ARG A 91 -8.33 0.75 -12.79
C ARG A 91 -9.79 0.30 -12.84
N ARG A 92 -10.68 1.13 -13.37
CA ARG A 92 -12.09 0.78 -13.60
C ARG A 92 -12.21 -0.28 -14.70
N VAL A 93 -11.46 -0.15 -15.80
CA VAL A 93 -11.43 -1.15 -16.89
C VAL A 93 -11.03 -2.54 -16.38
N ARG A 94 -9.95 -2.64 -15.59
CA ARG A 94 -9.52 -3.91 -14.97
C ARG A 94 -10.53 -4.47 -13.97
N SER A 95 -11.23 -3.61 -13.22
CA SER A 95 -12.30 -4.04 -12.32
C SER A 95 -13.52 -4.57 -13.09
N ARG A 96 -13.92 -3.93 -14.21
CA ARG A 96 -15.04 -4.38 -15.06
C ARG A 96 -14.80 -5.79 -15.62
N SER A 97 -13.59 -6.04 -16.14
CA SER A 97 -13.22 -7.37 -16.65
C SER A 97 -13.25 -8.47 -15.57
N ARG A 98 -13.08 -8.10 -14.29
CA ARG A 98 -13.22 -9.02 -13.14
C ARG A 98 -14.66 -9.17 -12.66
N TYR A 99 -15.48 -8.15 -12.84
CA TYR A 99 -16.90 -8.16 -12.45
C TYR A 99 -17.76 -8.94 -13.43
N SER A 100 -17.42 -8.95 -14.72
CA SER A 100 -18.18 -9.68 -15.75
C SER A 100 -18.33 -11.18 -15.45
N SER A 101 -17.30 -11.82 -14.89
CA SER A 101 -17.36 -13.25 -14.58
C SER A 101 -18.30 -13.57 -13.41
N ILE A 102 -18.30 -12.76 -12.35
CA ILE A 102 -19.19 -12.99 -11.20
C ILE A 102 -20.63 -12.57 -11.49
N GLN A 103 -20.80 -11.53 -12.29
CA GLN A 103 -22.11 -11.10 -12.79
C GLN A 103 -22.75 -12.21 -13.62
N GLN A 104 -22.00 -12.83 -14.55
CA GLN A 104 -22.51 -13.96 -15.32
C GLN A 104 -22.88 -15.15 -14.42
N ARG A 105 -22.02 -15.51 -13.46
CA ARG A 105 -22.32 -16.58 -12.50
C ARG A 105 -23.61 -16.33 -11.70
N PHE A 106 -23.88 -15.07 -11.35
CA PHE A 106 -25.12 -14.70 -10.67
C PHE A 106 -26.33 -14.86 -11.59
N LEU A 107 -26.24 -14.44 -12.85
CA LEU A 107 -27.32 -14.63 -13.82
C LEU A 107 -27.58 -16.13 -14.08
N ASP A 108 -26.54 -16.93 -14.26
CA ASP A 108 -26.65 -18.38 -14.41
C ASP A 108 -27.31 -19.03 -13.19
N TRP A 109 -26.93 -18.60 -11.98
CA TRP A 109 -27.55 -19.05 -10.72
C TRP A 109 -29.04 -18.68 -10.62
N ARG A 110 -29.44 -17.50 -11.11
CA ARG A 110 -30.85 -17.10 -11.17
C ARG A 110 -31.64 -17.98 -12.13
N ILE A 111 -31.07 -18.30 -13.29
CA ILE A 111 -31.67 -19.20 -14.27
C ILE A 111 -31.84 -20.60 -13.66
N SER A 112 -30.81 -21.15 -13.02
CA SER A 112 -30.90 -22.48 -12.39
C SER A 112 -31.84 -22.52 -11.19
N SER A 113 -32.13 -21.37 -10.59
CA SER A 113 -33.09 -21.22 -9.48
C SER A 113 -34.49 -20.81 -9.95
N GLU A 114 -34.74 -20.79 -11.27
CA GLU A 114 -36.01 -20.42 -11.90
C GLU A 114 -36.52 -19.01 -11.52
N ILE A 115 -35.59 -18.08 -11.27
CA ILE A 115 -35.90 -16.71 -10.85
C ILE A 115 -36.03 -15.80 -12.07
N ASN A 116 -37.27 -15.43 -12.39
CA ASN A 116 -37.59 -14.55 -13.53
C ASN A 116 -38.01 -13.12 -13.13
N THR A 117 -37.87 -12.76 -11.85
CA THR A 117 -38.25 -11.42 -11.34
C THR A 117 -37.14 -10.38 -11.53
N ALA A 118 -37.37 -9.12 -11.16
CA ALA A 118 -36.29 -8.12 -11.10
C ALA A 118 -35.23 -8.49 -10.04
N ILE A 119 -34.01 -8.00 -10.21
CA ILE A 119 -32.93 -8.22 -9.24
C ILE A 119 -33.33 -7.54 -7.91
N SER A 120 -33.27 -8.31 -6.82
CA SER A 120 -33.64 -7.83 -5.49
C SER A 120 -32.54 -8.09 -4.47
N ALA A 121 -32.55 -7.34 -3.36
CA ALA A 121 -31.59 -7.50 -2.28
C ALA A 121 -31.53 -8.94 -1.72
N PRO A 122 -32.64 -9.67 -1.50
CA PRO A 122 -32.61 -11.06 -1.07
C PRO A 122 -31.88 -11.98 -2.05
N GLN A 123 -32.07 -11.79 -3.36
CA GLN A 123 -31.40 -12.62 -4.38
C GLN A 123 -29.88 -12.43 -4.34
N ILE A 124 -29.43 -11.18 -4.25
CA ILE A 124 -28.00 -10.85 -4.11
C ILE A 124 -27.42 -11.47 -2.84
N ILE A 125 -28.12 -11.34 -1.70
CA ILE A 125 -27.67 -11.88 -0.41
C ILE A 125 -27.58 -13.41 -0.47
N ASN A 126 -28.61 -14.09 -0.98
CA ASN A 126 -28.64 -15.56 -1.03
C ASN A 126 -27.50 -16.12 -1.87
N PHE A 127 -27.26 -15.57 -3.06
CA PHE A 127 -26.15 -15.97 -3.91
C PHE A 127 -24.78 -15.73 -3.23
N LEU A 128 -24.60 -14.56 -2.61
CA LEU A 128 -23.36 -14.25 -1.90
C LEU A 128 -23.15 -15.13 -0.66
N ALA A 129 -24.22 -15.47 0.05
CA ALA A 129 -24.18 -16.38 1.19
C ALA A 129 -23.82 -17.81 0.76
N GLU A 130 -24.36 -18.27 -0.37
CA GLU A 130 -24.01 -19.58 -0.94
C GLU A 130 -22.52 -19.63 -1.31
N ILE A 131 -22.02 -18.62 -2.01
CA ILE A 131 -20.58 -18.55 -2.35
C ILE A 131 -19.72 -18.46 -1.07
N TYR A 132 -20.15 -17.70 -0.07
CA TYR A 132 -19.41 -17.54 1.18
C TYR A 132 -19.32 -18.86 1.96
N THR A 133 -20.40 -19.63 2.00
CA THR A 133 -20.50 -20.86 2.79
C THR A 133 -19.96 -22.09 2.04
N VAL A 134 -20.28 -22.24 0.76
CA VAL A 134 -19.92 -23.41 -0.07
C VAL A 134 -18.50 -23.27 -0.62
N GLU A 135 -18.15 -22.13 -1.22
CA GLU A 135 -16.82 -21.90 -1.82
C GLU A 135 -15.80 -21.34 -0.81
N LYS A 136 -16.24 -21.02 0.43
CA LYS A 136 -15.39 -20.50 1.51
C LYS A 136 -14.58 -19.28 1.10
N LEU A 137 -15.15 -18.40 0.28
CA LEU A 137 -14.48 -17.17 -0.13
C LEU A 137 -14.32 -16.19 1.05
N LYS A 138 -13.21 -15.44 1.03
CA LYS A 138 -12.94 -14.41 2.06
C LYS A 138 -13.99 -13.30 2.00
N ALA A 139 -14.38 -12.77 3.18
CA ALA A 139 -15.34 -11.68 3.32
C ALA A 139 -15.04 -10.47 2.40
N GLY A 140 -13.76 -10.11 2.22
CA GLY A 140 -13.36 -9.04 1.30
C GLY A 140 -13.75 -9.29 -0.17
N SER A 141 -13.68 -10.54 -0.64
CA SER A 141 -14.13 -10.93 -1.98
C SER A 141 -15.64 -10.84 -2.11
N ILE A 142 -16.38 -11.29 -1.09
CA ILE A 142 -17.85 -11.21 -1.05
C ILE A 142 -18.33 -9.76 -1.16
N LYS A 143 -17.68 -8.82 -0.47
CA LYS A 143 -17.99 -7.39 -0.56
C LYS A 143 -17.71 -6.78 -1.93
N ALA A 144 -16.62 -7.22 -2.57
CA ALA A 144 -16.31 -6.81 -3.93
C ALA A 144 -17.37 -7.33 -4.92
N TYR A 145 -17.83 -8.57 -4.73
CA TYR A 145 -18.89 -9.18 -5.53
C TYR A 145 -20.24 -8.53 -5.29
N LYS A 146 -20.61 -8.20 -4.05
CA LYS A 146 -21.79 -7.38 -3.75
C LYS A 146 -21.82 -6.11 -4.60
N SER A 147 -20.70 -5.39 -4.65
CA SER A 147 -20.57 -4.16 -5.42
C SER A 147 -20.73 -4.40 -6.93
N ALA A 148 -20.24 -5.54 -7.43
CA ALA A 148 -20.40 -5.94 -8.83
C ALA A 148 -21.85 -6.28 -9.18
N LEU A 149 -22.55 -7.00 -8.29
CA LEU A 149 -23.93 -7.43 -8.52
C LEU A 149 -24.92 -6.27 -8.40
N LEU A 150 -24.68 -5.31 -7.51
CA LEU A 150 -25.48 -4.09 -7.42
C LEU A 150 -25.47 -3.30 -8.74
N ASN A 151 -24.37 -3.32 -9.49
CA ASN A 151 -24.28 -2.64 -10.79
C ASN A 151 -25.12 -3.30 -11.89
N LEU A 152 -25.68 -4.50 -11.67
CA LEU A 152 -26.59 -5.14 -12.63
C LEU A 152 -28.04 -4.67 -12.46
N ALA A 153 -28.39 -4.09 -11.32
CA ALA A 153 -29.75 -3.69 -11.03
C ALA A 153 -30.03 -2.26 -11.48
N GLU A 154 -31.16 -2.05 -12.15
CA GLU A 154 -31.61 -0.72 -12.59
C GLU A 154 -31.76 0.26 -11.41
N ASN A 155 -32.21 -0.23 -10.25
CA ASN A 155 -32.35 0.51 -9.00
C ASN A 155 -31.15 0.33 -8.04
N SER A 156 -29.93 0.27 -8.59
CA SER A 156 -28.68 0.03 -7.84
C SER A 156 -28.49 0.93 -6.61
N ALA A 157 -28.88 2.22 -6.70
CA ALA A 157 -28.76 3.17 -5.61
C ALA A 157 -29.67 2.82 -4.41
N GLU A 158 -30.92 2.47 -4.68
CA GLU A 158 -31.90 2.06 -3.67
C GLU A 158 -31.49 0.74 -3.02
N LEU A 159 -31.09 -0.25 -3.83
CA LEU A 159 -30.60 -1.54 -3.34
C LEU A 159 -29.34 -1.38 -2.48
N SER A 160 -28.42 -0.49 -2.84
CA SER A 160 -27.21 -0.23 -2.04
C SER A 160 -27.54 0.25 -0.63
N SER A 161 -28.64 1.00 -0.47
CA SER A 161 -29.14 1.48 0.83
C SER A 161 -30.03 0.49 1.57
N HIS A 162 -30.29 -0.70 1.02
CA HIS A 162 -31.23 -1.66 1.60
C HIS A 162 -30.71 -2.21 2.95
N PRO A 163 -31.52 -2.20 4.04
CA PRO A 163 -31.06 -2.54 5.38
C PRO A 163 -30.50 -3.98 5.48
N MET A 164 -31.14 -4.94 4.82
CA MET A 164 -30.66 -6.33 4.79
C MET A 164 -29.25 -6.49 4.18
N LEU A 165 -28.88 -5.69 3.17
CA LEU A 165 -27.55 -5.76 2.57
C LEU A 165 -26.50 -5.16 3.52
N ALA A 166 -26.87 -4.15 4.30
CA ALA A 166 -26.02 -3.57 5.34
C ALA A 166 -25.79 -4.59 6.47
N GLU A 167 -26.85 -5.22 6.96
CA GLU A 167 -26.79 -6.24 8.01
C GLU A 167 -25.92 -7.44 7.58
N PHE A 168 -26.15 -7.97 6.38
CA PHE A 168 -25.33 -9.06 5.83
C PHE A 168 -23.84 -8.70 5.80
N THR A 169 -23.49 -7.47 5.36
CA THR A 169 -22.07 -7.06 5.34
C THR A 169 -21.48 -6.85 6.72
N LYS A 170 -22.27 -6.42 7.70
CA LYS A 170 -21.83 -6.29 9.09
C LYS A 170 -21.50 -7.66 9.68
N THR A 171 -22.34 -8.66 9.46
CA THR A 171 -22.10 -10.04 9.92
C THR A 171 -20.80 -10.62 9.35
N LEU A 172 -20.48 -10.31 8.08
CA LEU A 172 -19.22 -10.73 7.46
C LEU A 172 -17.99 -10.05 8.09
N ASP A 173 -18.11 -8.80 8.54
CA ASP A 173 -17.03 -8.09 9.23
C ASP A 173 -16.78 -8.65 10.62
N ASP A 174 -17.85 -8.82 11.39
CA ASP A 174 -17.79 -9.33 12.76
C ASP A 174 -17.23 -10.76 12.82
N ALA A 175 -17.49 -11.56 11.77
CA ALA A 175 -16.94 -12.91 11.63
C ALA A 175 -15.46 -12.95 11.19
N SER A 176 -14.85 -11.81 10.80
CA SER A 176 -13.51 -11.75 10.22
C SER A 176 -12.49 -11.05 11.11
N ILE A 177 -11.84 -11.80 12.01
CA ILE A 177 -10.64 -11.32 12.71
C ILE A 177 -9.43 -11.63 11.84
N VAL A 178 -8.88 -10.62 11.16
CA VAL A 178 -7.61 -10.75 10.45
C VAL A 178 -6.48 -10.45 11.43
N SER A 179 -5.73 -11.48 11.79
CA SER A 179 -4.42 -11.33 12.44
C SER A 179 -3.52 -10.51 11.52
N PHE A 180 -3.19 -9.29 11.94
CA PHE A 180 -2.03 -8.59 11.39
C PHE A 180 -0.83 -9.32 11.96
N VAL A 181 -0.21 -10.23 11.19
CA VAL A 181 1.04 -10.87 11.57
C VAL A 181 2.02 -9.75 11.93
N ARG A 182 2.32 -9.63 13.23
CA ARG A 182 3.35 -8.73 13.75
C ARG A 182 4.60 -9.58 13.88
N PRO A 183 5.52 -9.58 12.89
CA PRO A 183 6.81 -10.18 13.14
C PRO A 183 7.40 -9.49 14.38
N VAL A 184 7.94 -10.29 15.30
CA VAL A 184 8.70 -9.74 16.43
C VAL A 184 9.94 -9.10 15.81
N LEU A 185 10.01 -7.77 15.88
CA LEU A 185 11.16 -7.01 15.39
C LEU A 185 12.16 -6.86 16.53
N ASP A 186 13.27 -7.57 16.44
CA ASP A 186 14.41 -7.35 17.32
C ASP A 186 15.14 -6.05 16.92
N ILE A 187 15.22 -5.10 17.85
CA ILE A 187 15.92 -3.82 17.67
C ILE A 187 17.30 -3.81 18.32
N ALA A 188 17.68 -4.86 19.06
CA ALA A 188 18.97 -4.94 19.75
C ALA A 188 20.16 -4.67 18.82
N PRO A 189 20.22 -5.22 17.58
CA PRO A 189 21.34 -4.95 16.68
C PRO A 189 21.55 -3.46 16.38
N VAL A 190 20.47 -2.69 16.28
CA VAL A 190 20.57 -1.24 16.03
C VAL A 190 21.04 -0.50 17.28
N LEU A 191 20.54 -0.88 18.45
CA LEU A 191 20.95 -0.27 19.71
C LEU A 191 22.43 -0.55 20.00
N ASP A 192 22.90 -1.76 19.75
CA ASP A 192 24.29 -2.14 19.94
C ASP A 192 25.20 -1.43 18.92
N THR A 193 24.76 -1.32 17.66
CA THR A 193 25.44 -0.48 16.65
C THR A 193 25.59 0.97 17.12
N PHE A 194 24.56 1.55 17.75
CA PHE A 194 24.63 2.93 18.25
C PHE A 194 25.60 3.08 19.43
N LYS A 195 25.70 2.06 20.30
CA LYS A 195 26.69 2.03 21.39
C LYS A 195 28.10 1.92 20.83
N GLU A 196 28.33 1.02 19.87
CA GLU A 196 29.63 0.84 19.20
C GLU A 196 30.09 2.11 18.46
N TRP A 197 29.16 2.86 17.87
CA TRP A 197 29.46 4.13 17.22
C TRP A 197 29.87 5.24 18.21
N GLY A 198 29.53 5.10 19.49
CA GLY A 198 29.90 6.04 20.53
C GLY A 198 29.13 7.37 20.52
N PRO A 199 29.72 8.45 21.07
CA PRO A 199 29.09 9.75 21.19
C PRO A 199 28.63 10.32 19.84
N THR A 200 27.43 10.90 19.83
CA THR A 200 26.81 11.44 18.60
C THR A 200 27.63 12.59 17.98
N SER A 201 28.37 13.34 18.80
CA SER A 201 29.29 14.40 18.38
C SER A 201 30.45 13.90 17.54
N ASP A 202 30.79 12.61 17.58
CA ASP A 202 32.03 12.09 16.97
C ASP A 202 31.73 11.37 15.65
N LEU A 203 30.45 11.21 15.32
CA LEU A 203 30.01 10.48 14.15
C LEU A 203 30.36 11.21 12.85
N THR A 204 30.74 10.42 11.84
CA THR A 204 30.82 10.86 10.45
C THR A 204 29.45 11.30 9.96
N VAL A 205 29.40 12.22 8.98
CA VAL A 205 28.13 12.70 8.40
C VAL A 205 27.22 11.55 7.95
N LYS A 206 27.79 10.49 7.36
CA LYS A 206 27.03 9.30 6.93
C LYS A 206 26.37 8.58 8.12
N ARG A 207 27.13 8.28 9.18
CA ARG A 207 26.60 7.61 10.39
C ARG A 207 25.62 8.49 11.14
N LEU A 208 25.92 9.78 11.27
CA LEU A 208 25.03 10.76 11.90
C LEU A 208 23.70 10.88 11.14
N THR A 209 23.73 10.93 9.80
CA THR A 209 22.52 10.94 8.95
C THR A 209 21.70 9.67 9.15
N ALA A 210 22.33 8.49 9.16
CA ALA A 210 21.62 7.23 9.40
C ALA A 210 21.00 7.20 10.81
N LYS A 211 21.74 7.63 11.83
CA LYS A 211 21.30 7.69 13.23
C LYS A 211 20.09 8.60 13.40
N ILE A 212 20.14 9.83 12.88
CA ILE A 212 19.01 10.76 13.00
C ILE A 212 17.78 10.25 12.21
N CYS A 213 17.95 9.68 11.02
CA CYS A 213 16.85 9.08 10.27
C CYS A 213 16.13 8.00 11.08
N TRP A 214 16.88 7.08 11.69
CA TRP A 214 16.33 6.00 12.48
C TRP A 214 15.65 6.52 13.75
N LEU A 215 16.32 7.41 14.50
CA LEU A 215 15.76 7.99 15.72
C LEU A 215 14.47 8.76 15.45
N LEU A 216 14.42 9.59 14.40
CA LEU A 216 13.19 10.29 14.00
C LEU A 216 12.07 9.33 13.54
N SER A 217 12.45 8.23 12.87
CA SER A 217 11.49 7.21 12.44
C SER A 217 10.81 6.53 13.63
N VAL A 218 11.60 6.11 14.63
CA VAL A 218 11.10 5.34 15.78
C VAL A 218 10.42 6.24 16.80
N THR A 219 11.01 7.39 17.13
CA THR A 219 10.47 8.28 18.18
C THR A 219 9.31 9.16 17.69
N GLY A 220 9.30 9.51 16.40
CA GLY A 220 8.22 10.29 15.80
C GLY A 220 7.18 9.46 15.04
N PHE A 221 7.34 8.13 14.97
CA PHE A 221 6.56 7.23 14.12
C PHE A 221 6.46 7.73 12.66
N LEU A 222 7.59 8.24 12.15
CA LEU A 222 7.65 8.90 10.85
C LEU A 222 8.04 7.92 9.76
N ARG A 223 7.24 7.92 8.68
CA ARG A 223 7.61 7.23 7.45
C ARG A 223 8.77 7.97 6.76
N PRO A 224 9.58 7.30 5.93
CA PRO A 224 10.62 7.96 5.15
C PRO A 224 10.12 9.18 4.37
N SER A 225 8.92 9.09 3.79
CA SER A 225 8.29 10.21 3.08
C SER A 225 7.89 11.38 3.97
N ASN A 226 7.61 11.14 5.25
CA ASN A 226 7.35 12.22 6.22
C ASN A 226 8.67 12.89 6.61
N ILE A 227 9.72 12.12 6.89
CA ILE A 227 11.05 12.65 7.25
C ILE A 227 11.59 13.54 6.14
N HIS A 228 11.45 13.09 4.89
CA HIS A 228 11.83 13.85 3.71
C HIS A 228 11.04 15.16 3.51
N ARG A 229 9.89 15.31 4.18
CA ARG A 229 8.99 16.47 4.12
C ARG A 229 9.05 17.34 5.38
N ILE A 230 10.00 17.09 6.27
CA ILE A 230 10.26 17.96 7.41
C ILE A 230 10.83 19.28 6.88
N ASP A 231 10.17 20.37 7.25
CA ASP A 231 10.59 21.73 6.95
C ASP A 231 11.51 22.25 8.06
N ASP A 232 12.80 22.32 7.76
CA ASP A 232 13.88 22.68 8.66
C ASP A 232 13.81 24.13 9.15
N GLU A 233 13.26 25.05 8.37
CA GLU A 233 13.07 26.44 8.81
C GLU A 233 12.04 26.56 9.94
N ARG A 234 11.12 25.59 10.02
CA ARG A 234 10.04 25.57 11.02
C ARG A 234 10.36 24.69 12.22
N ILE A 235 11.53 24.05 12.23
CA ILE A 235 11.97 23.27 13.38
C ILE A 235 12.41 24.21 14.48
N HIS A 236 11.99 23.91 15.71
CA HIS A 236 12.49 24.59 16.89
C HIS A 236 12.57 23.62 18.07
N VAL A 237 13.47 23.89 19.00
CA VAL A 237 13.58 23.16 20.26
C VAL A 237 13.08 24.06 21.38
N THR A 238 12.12 23.59 22.16
CA THR A 238 11.54 24.35 23.28
C THR A 238 11.38 23.41 24.47
N GLN A 239 11.85 23.82 25.66
CA GLN A 239 11.83 22.99 26.86
C GLN A 239 12.42 21.58 26.63
N ARG A 240 13.52 21.51 25.86
CA ARG A 240 14.20 20.27 25.41
C ARG A 240 13.39 19.36 24.49
N VAL A 241 12.18 19.73 24.09
CA VAL A 241 11.37 18.99 23.11
C VAL A 241 11.66 19.51 21.72
N LEU A 242 11.85 18.60 20.75
CA LEU A 242 12.02 18.93 19.35
C LEU A 242 10.65 19.02 18.66
N HIS A 243 10.35 20.18 18.08
CA HIS A 243 9.11 20.44 17.34
C HIS A 243 9.41 20.42 15.84
N LEU A 244 8.79 19.48 15.14
CA LEU A 244 8.93 19.30 13.69
C LEU A 244 7.63 19.67 12.99
N VAL A 245 7.74 20.23 11.79
CA VAL A 245 6.60 20.47 10.89
C VAL A 245 6.81 19.68 9.61
N ILE A 246 5.90 18.75 9.33
CA ILE A 246 5.90 17.96 8.09
C ILE A 246 4.93 18.64 7.11
N VAL A 247 5.46 19.10 5.99
CA VAL A 247 4.69 19.84 4.98
C VAL A 247 4.06 18.87 4.00
N ALA A 248 2.74 18.98 3.82
CA ALA A 248 1.95 18.22 2.86
C ALA A 248 2.29 16.71 2.84
N PRO A 249 2.16 15.98 3.97
CA PRO A 249 2.32 14.53 3.99
C PRO A 249 1.29 13.86 3.05
N LYS A 250 1.42 12.54 2.84
CA LYS A 250 0.47 11.80 1.98
C LYS A 250 -0.97 11.84 2.53
N GLU A 251 -1.10 11.95 3.85
CA GLU A 251 -2.35 12.16 4.56
C GLU A 251 -3.00 13.50 4.17
N LYS A 252 -4.31 13.48 3.95
CA LYS A 252 -5.13 14.65 3.62
C LYS A 252 -6.26 14.80 4.62
N ARG A 253 -6.74 16.02 4.87
CA ARG A 253 -7.97 16.30 5.62
C ARG A 253 -8.93 17.09 4.75
N ALA A 254 -10.19 16.63 4.67
CA ALA A 254 -11.19 17.21 3.76
C ALA A 254 -10.69 17.36 2.31
N GLY A 255 -9.97 16.35 1.80
CA GLY A 255 -9.37 16.38 0.46
C GLY A 255 -8.17 17.32 0.27
N ARG A 256 -7.80 18.10 1.30
CA ARG A 256 -6.72 19.09 1.24
C ARG A 256 -5.42 18.56 1.88
N PRO A 257 -4.24 18.96 1.36
CA PRO A 257 -2.96 18.76 2.03
C PRO A 257 -2.94 19.44 3.39
N ILE A 258 -2.22 18.87 4.35
CA ILE A 258 -2.11 19.40 5.71
C ILE A 258 -0.66 19.74 6.07
N GLN A 259 -0.47 20.50 7.14
CA GLN A 259 0.77 20.53 7.88
C GLN A 259 0.60 19.62 9.10
N LYS A 260 1.56 18.72 9.32
CA LYS A 260 1.51 17.77 10.44
C LYS A 260 2.60 18.13 11.45
N PRO A 261 2.24 18.67 12.64
CA PRO A 261 3.20 18.86 13.72
C PRO A 261 3.58 17.51 14.32
N CYS A 262 4.85 17.37 14.72
CA CYS A 262 5.36 16.22 15.46
C CYS A 262 6.26 16.73 16.59
N LYS A 263 6.05 16.22 17.80
CA LYS A 263 6.84 16.58 18.99
C LYS A 263 7.64 15.35 19.41
N ILE A 264 8.93 15.53 19.61
CA ILE A 264 9.83 14.45 20.01
C ILE A 264 10.54 14.87 21.30
N ALA A 265 10.32 14.10 22.37
CA ALA A 265 10.96 14.31 23.65
C ALA A 265 12.43 13.85 23.62
N PRO A 266 13.31 14.42 24.45
CA PRO A 266 14.68 13.96 24.57
C PRO A 266 14.70 12.58 25.27
N HIS A 267 15.69 11.77 24.92
CA HIS A 267 15.97 10.53 25.65
C HIS A 267 17.00 10.81 26.76
N THR A 268 16.94 10.05 27.85
CA THR A 268 17.88 10.17 28.98
C THR A 268 19.29 9.76 28.59
N ASP A 269 19.43 8.64 27.87
CA ASP A 269 20.69 8.23 27.24
C ASP A 269 21.05 9.15 26.06
N PRO A 270 22.18 9.88 26.10
CA PRO A 270 22.65 10.73 25.01
C PRO A 270 22.87 9.98 23.69
N ILE A 271 23.25 8.70 23.74
CA ILE A 271 23.47 7.87 22.54
C ILE A 271 22.15 7.68 21.79
N LEU A 272 21.03 7.56 22.51
CA LEU A 272 19.70 7.32 21.94
C LEU A 272 18.86 8.59 21.84
N CYS A 273 19.41 9.77 22.16
CA CYS A 273 18.65 11.00 22.24
C CYS A 273 18.40 11.63 20.86
N PRO A 274 17.14 11.65 20.36
CA PRO A 274 16.81 12.25 19.06
C PRO A 274 17.04 13.75 19.03
N VAL A 275 16.82 14.44 20.15
CA VAL A 275 16.99 15.89 20.26
C VAL A 275 18.48 16.25 20.18
N LEU A 276 19.35 15.51 20.88
CA LEU A 276 20.80 15.68 20.80
C LEU A 276 21.31 15.38 19.38
N ALA A 277 20.87 14.26 18.79
CA ALA A 277 21.25 13.90 17.43
C ALA A 277 20.81 14.95 16.41
N TYR A 278 19.63 15.53 16.57
CA TYR A 278 19.17 16.66 15.78
C TYR A 278 20.08 17.88 15.93
N SER A 279 20.39 18.31 17.15
CA SER A 279 21.25 19.49 17.37
C SER A 279 22.62 19.32 16.72
N VAL A 280 23.27 18.16 16.90
CA VAL A 280 24.57 17.86 16.26
C VAL A 280 24.45 17.82 14.74
N TYR A 281 23.37 17.21 14.20
CA TYR A 281 23.14 17.18 12.76
C TYR A 281 22.89 18.57 12.17
N LYS A 282 22.14 19.41 12.90
CA LYS A 282 21.83 20.78 12.50
C LYS A 282 23.10 21.62 12.37
N GLU A 283 23.99 21.50 13.34
CA GLU A 283 25.28 22.20 13.35
C GLU A 283 26.24 21.68 12.26
N LYS A 284 26.39 20.35 12.15
CA LYS A 284 27.37 19.74 11.25
C LYS A 284 26.94 19.68 9.78
N VAL A 285 25.65 19.55 9.50
CA VAL A 285 25.14 19.14 8.18
C VAL A 285 24.07 20.10 7.65
N ALA A 286 23.07 20.44 8.47
CA ALA A 286 21.95 21.29 8.06
C ALA A 286 22.14 22.76 8.49
N ASN A 287 23.37 23.25 8.51
CA ASN A 287 23.73 24.61 8.92
C ASN A 287 23.35 25.69 7.89
N THR A 288 23.02 25.29 6.67
CA THR A 288 22.51 26.14 5.59
C THR A 288 21.13 25.68 5.17
N LEU A 289 20.32 26.60 4.65
CA LEU A 289 19.03 26.27 4.04
C LEU A 289 19.26 25.41 2.79
N CYS A 290 18.49 24.34 2.60
CA CYS A 290 18.40 23.67 1.30
C CYS A 290 16.94 23.52 0.89
N THR A 291 16.58 24.51 0.11
CA THR A 291 15.26 24.81 -0.41
C THR A 291 15.03 24.00 -1.68
N THR A 292 13.98 23.20 -1.70
CA THR A 292 13.63 22.38 -2.88
C THR A 292 12.13 22.39 -3.12
N PRO A 293 11.69 22.22 -4.37
CA PRO A 293 10.28 22.01 -4.67
C PRO A 293 9.74 20.76 -3.97
N HIS A 294 8.49 20.83 -3.53
CA HIS A 294 7.78 19.69 -2.97
C HIS A 294 7.47 18.65 -4.07
N THR A 295 7.68 17.36 -3.75
CA THR A 295 7.59 16.25 -4.73
C THR A 295 6.26 16.20 -5.50
N ASN A 296 5.15 16.58 -4.86
CA ASN A 296 3.81 16.51 -5.47
C ASN A 296 3.29 17.87 -5.97
N ASN A 297 3.98 18.96 -5.67
CA ASN A 297 3.54 20.31 -6.06
C ASN A 297 4.75 21.23 -6.12
N SER A 298 5.22 21.52 -7.32
CA SER A 298 6.41 22.37 -7.55
C SER A 298 6.25 23.81 -7.06
N LYS A 299 5.02 24.27 -6.81
CA LYS A 299 4.75 25.59 -6.24
C LYS A 299 5.05 25.68 -4.74
N TRP A 300 5.08 24.55 -4.04
CA TRP A 300 5.46 24.54 -2.63
C TRP A 300 6.94 24.32 -2.49
N VAL A 301 7.52 25.08 -1.59
CA VAL A 301 8.93 25.05 -1.28
C VAL A 301 9.09 24.45 0.11
N VAL A 302 10.01 23.51 0.26
CA VAL A 302 10.35 22.88 1.54
C VAL A 302 11.85 23.02 1.74
N ASN A 303 12.25 23.63 2.86
CA ASN A 303 13.63 23.56 3.32
C ASN A 303 13.84 22.18 3.95
N ARG A 304 14.52 21.28 3.24
CA ARG A 304 14.64 19.90 3.73
C ARG A 304 15.52 19.87 4.98
N LEU A 305 15.24 18.99 5.94
CA LEU A 305 16.18 18.76 7.02
C LEU A 305 17.37 17.92 6.54
N LEU A 306 17.09 16.75 5.94
CA LEU A 306 18.12 15.81 5.55
C LEU A 306 18.79 16.19 4.23
N ARG A 307 20.13 16.18 4.22
CA ARG A 307 20.98 16.46 3.06
C ARG A 307 21.42 15.17 2.37
N PHE A 308 21.48 15.18 1.04
CA PHE A 308 22.09 14.10 0.28
C PHE A 308 23.61 14.15 0.46
N VAL A 309 24.20 13.06 0.95
CA VAL A 309 25.65 12.93 1.07
C VAL A 309 26.18 12.40 -0.25
N THR A 310 26.62 13.27 -1.15
CA THR A 310 27.37 12.84 -2.33
C THR A 310 28.80 12.51 -1.90
N THR A 311 29.17 11.23 -1.92
CA THR A 311 30.58 10.86 -1.82
C THR A 311 31.28 11.39 -3.07
N LYS A 312 32.11 12.43 -2.94
CA LYS A 312 33.07 12.78 -4.00
C LYS A 312 33.96 11.56 -4.19
N LYS A 313 33.77 10.80 -5.28
CA LYS A 313 34.83 9.89 -5.75
C LYS A 313 36.00 10.80 -6.13
N SER A 314 37.12 10.67 -5.42
CA SER A 314 38.39 11.25 -5.82
C SER A 314 38.75 10.69 -7.20
N ARG A 315 38.45 11.44 -8.26
CA ARG A 315 39.10 11.26 -9.55
C ARG A 315 40.50 11.84 -9.42
N TYR A 316 41.42 11.09 -8.80
CA TYR A 316 42.88 11.20 -8.98
C TYR A 316 43.51 9.99 -8.29
N GLN A 317 43.74 8.94 -9.06
CA GLN A 317 44.99 8.16 -9.15
C GLN A 317 44.85 7.22 -10.34
#